data_AF-A0A9E1FCX8-F1
#
_entry.id   AF-A0A9E1FCX8-F1
#
_cell.length_a   1.000
_cell.length_b   1.000
_cell.length_c   1.000
_cell.angle_alpha   90.00
_cell.angle_beta   90.00
_cell.angle_gamma   90.00
#
_symmetry.space_group_name_H-M   'P 1'
#
loop_
_entity.id
_entity.type
_entity.pdbx_description
1 polymer ?
#
loop_
_entity_poly.entity_id
_entity_poly.type
_entity_poly.pdbx_seq_one_letter_code
_entity_poly.pdbx_strand_id
1 'polypeptide(L)'
;MKKITKISISVLLIATVVGACFALVACNDDSSNLVAVAATDLLQEDFGIAVTKGNTSLMSAVNQVVDEWLANGKMNQYMDYYTALANEENGGEAAVAPDGLQTSWDFGSTSEVVTMYTESGFAPYEFVKGTSVVGLDVAIMSQVALNTGKKLEVKDVMFDVIATNVAQASGDAVGAAGITINDERKQVVDFSHVYSSSTLVVVSKDGQFKSVKDLAGKSVGVQEGTSGDLIISAAKGAGYVYENEDGSEVVVKAEGATVKQYKQYALALQDLKNGRIDAILMDKLPAELMLK
;
A
#
# COMPACT_ATOMS: atom_id res chain seq x y z
N MET A 1 -45.39 53.15 -34.84
CA MET A 1 -45.20 52.90 -36.29
C MET A 1 -45.05 51.40 -36.53
N LYS A 2 -45.89 50.88 -37.42
CA LYS A 2 -45.90 49.59 -38.15
C LYS A 2 -45.74 48.26 -37.39
N LYS A 3 -46.91 47.64 -37.15
CA LYS A 3 -47.17 46.20 -37.31
C LYS A 3 -46.90 45.78 -38.77
N ILE A 4 -46.18 44.68 -39.04
CA ILE A 4 -46.28 43.84 -40.25
C ILE A 4 -45.82 42.41 -39.84
N THR A 5 -46.71 41.46 -39.58
CA THR A 5 -47.37 40.48 -40.48
C THR A 5 -46.59 39.16 -40.62
N LYS A 6 -47.31 38.07 -40.30
CA LYS A 6 -46.99 36.65 -40.47
C LYS A 6 -46.42 36.32 -41.86
N ILE A 7 -45.48 35.38 -41.90
CA ILE A 7 -45.38 34.39 -42.99
C ILE A 7 -45.29 33.00 -42.34
N SER A 8 -46.35 32.23 -42.54
CA SER A 8 -46.38 30.78 -42.36
C SER A 8 -45.77 30.14 -43.60
N ILE A 9 -44.78 29.28 -43.41
CA ILE A 9 -44.41 28.24 -44.39
C ILE A 9 -44.42 26.93 -43.61
N SER A 10 -45.52 26.21 -43.75
CA SER A 10 -45.57 24.76 -43.60
C SER A 10 -44.91 24.10 -44.82
N VAL A 11 -44.61 22.80 -44.73
CA VAL A 11 -43.97 21.90 -45.73
C VAL A 11 -42.48 21.70 -45.39
N LEU A 12 -41.93 20.51 -45.13
CA LEU A 12 -42.35 19.14 -45.34
C LEU A 12 -41.61 18.23 -44.34
N LEU A 13 -42.31 17.21 -43.86
CA LEU A 13 -41.74 16.05 -43.17
C LEU A 13 -40.86 15.27 -44.15
N ILE A 14 -39.55 15.19 -43.93
CA ILE A 14 -38.71 14.12 -44.50
C ILE A 14 -37.93 13.50 -43.35
N ALA A 15 -38.42 12.33 -42.94
CA ALA A 15 -37.72 11.42 -42.07
C ALA A 15 -36.52 10.85 -42.83
N THR A 16 -35.32 11.19 -42.36
CA THR A 16 -34.13 10.35 -42.58
C THR A 16 -33.51 10.11 -41.22
N VAL A 17 -33.83 8.95 -40.66
CA VAL A 17 -33.13 8.33 -39.55
C VAL A 17 -31.70 8.07 -40.04
N VAL A 18 -30.78 8.98 -39.72
CA VAL A 18 -29.36 8.66 -39.76
C VAL A 18 -28.97 8.37 -38.32
N GLY A 19 -28.97 7.07 -38.02
CA GLY A 19 -28.31 6.54 -36.84
C GLY A 19 -26.81 6.85 -36.96
N ALA A 20 -26.40 7.97 -36.37
CA ALA A 20 -25.00 8.18 -36.04
C ALA A 20 -24.74 7.39 -34.75
N CYS A 21 -23.97 6.32 -34.89
CA CYS A 21 -23.39 5.55 -33.80
C CYS A 21 -22.80 6.49 -32.75
N PHE A 22 -23.55 6.76 -31.69
CA PHE A 22 -22.94 6.81 -30.37
C PHE A 22 -22.54 5.37 -30.07
N ALA A 23 -21.29 5.04 -30.36
CA ALA A 23 -20.62 4.01 -29.60
C ALA A 23 -20.49 4.56 -28.18
N LEU A 24 -21.58 4.45 -27.41
CA LEU A 24 -21.49 4.22 -25.99
C LEU A 24 -20.69 2.93 -25.87
N VAL A 25 -19.36 3.07 -25.76
CA VAL A 25 -18.58 2.07 -25.04
C VAL A 25 -19.19 2.11 -23.64
N ALA A 26 -20.11 1.18 -23.39
CA ALA A 26 -20.41 0.81 -22.03
C ALA A 26 -19.06 0.42 -21.42
N CYS A 27 -18.53 1.26 -20.53
CA CYS A 27 -17.57 0.80 -19.57
C CYS A 27 -18.28 -0.32 -18.83
N ASN A 28 -17.95 -1.56 -19.19
CA ASN A 28 -18.31 -2.70 -18.41
C ASN A 28 -17.69 -2.43 -17.05
N ASP A 29 -18.51 -2.28 -16.01
CA ASP A 29 -18.07 -2.21 -14.62
C ASP A 29 -17.51 -3.60 -14.24
N ASP A 30 -16.37 -3.96 -14.82
CA ASP A 30 -15.71 -5.26 -14.67
C ASP A 30 -14.90 -5.34 -13.36
N SER A 31 -15.01 -4.32 -12.49
CA SER A 31 -14.37 -4.32 -11.17
C SER A 31 -15.10 -5.19 -10.14
N SER A 32 -16.30 -5.70 -10.44
CA SER A 32 -17.10 -6.49 -9.47
C SER A 32 -16.50 -7.85 -9.10
N ASN A 33 -15.41 -8.25 -9.74
CA ASN A 33 -14.88 -9.61 -9.64
C ASN A 33 -13.40 -9.68 -9.25
N LEU A 34 -12.75 -8.58 -8.83
CA LEU A 34 -11.36 -8.67 -8.36
C LEU A 34 -11.32 -9.30 -6.96
N VAL A 35 -10.43 -10.28 -6.79
CA VAL A 35 -10.29 -11.05 -5.55
C VAL A 35 -8.81 -11.15 -5.19
N ALA A 36 -8.50 -10.91 -3.91
CA ALA A 36 -7.20 -11.22 -3.31
C ALA A 36 -7.18 -12.68 -2.83
N VAL A 37 -6.25 -13.47 -3.35
CA VAL A 37 -6.06 -14.88 -2.95
C VAL A 37 -4.66 -15.04 -2.36
N ALA A 38 -4.55 -15.63 -1.17
CA ALA A 38 -3.26 -15.93 -0.54
C ALA A 38 -2.37 -16.73 -1.51
N ALA A 39 -1.14 -16.26 -1.71
CA ALA A 39 -0.15 -16.98 -2.50
C ALA A 39 0.38 -18.16 -1.68
N THR A 40 -0.12 -19.37 -1.96
CA THR A 40 0.12 -20.55 -1.10
C THR A 40 1.57 -21.04 -1.08
N ASP A 41 2.39 -20.54 -2.01
CA ASP A 41 3.81 -20.86 -2.15
C ASP A 41 4.75 -19.79 -1.56
N LEU A 42 4.18 -18.80 -0.85
CA LEU A 42 4.95 -17.76 -0.18
C LEU A 42 4.81 -17.87 1.34
N LEU A 43 5.90 -17.59 2.04
CA LEU A 43 5.93 -17.53 3.49
C LEU A 43 5.39 -16.20 4.00
N GLN A 44 5.10 -16.17 5.30
CA GLN A 44 4.76 -14.95 6.01
C GLN A 44 5.98 -14.01 6.03
N GLU A 45 5.73 -12.72 5.87
CA GLU A 45 6.73 -11.65 5.94
C GLU A 45 6.50 -10.81 7.19
N ASP A 46 7.58 -10.43 7.85
CA ASP A 46 7.55 -9.60 9.06
C ASP A 46 7.91 -8.15 8.75
N PHE A 47 7.13 -7.22 9.29
CA PHE A 47 7.34 -5.78 9.13
C PHE A 47 8.09 -5.19 10.32
N GLY A 48 9.03 -4.29 10.02
CA GLY A 48 9.79 -3.53 10.99
C GLY A 48 9.96 -2.08 10.57
N ILE A 49 10.16 -1.21 11.54
CA ILE A 49 10.55 0.17 11.30
C ILE A 49 12.04 0.18 10.96
N ALA A 50 12.37 0.67 9.76
CA ALA A 50 13.74 0.87 9.34
C ALA A 50 14.34 2.07 10.09
N VAL A 51 15.49 1.90 10.71
CA VAL A 51 16.21 2.92 11.46
C VAL A 51 17.58 3.11 10.86
N THR A 52 18.08 4.35 10.90
CA THR A 52 19.45 4.66 10.46
C THR A 52 20.47 3.73 11.15
N LYS A 53 21.34 3.11 10.35
CA LYS A 53 22.28 2.08 10.83
C LYS A 53 23.14 2.58 11.99
N GLY A 54 23.17 1.83 13.09
CA GLY A 54 23.92 2.14 14.29
C GLY A 54 23.28 3.17 15.23
N ASN A 55 22.09 3.72 14.93
CA ASN A 55 21.38 4.63 15.83
C ASN A 55 20.64 3.86 16.94
N THR A 56 21.40 3.39 17.93
CA THR A 56 20.89 2.54 19.02
C THR A 56 19.91 3.27 19.94
N SER A 57 20.04 4.58 20.10
CA SER A 57 19.12 5.38 20.92
C SER A 57 17.73 5.46 20.28
N LEU A 58 17.65 5.80 18.98
CA LEU A 58 16.39 5.81 18.26
C LEU A 58 15.79 4.41 18.17
N MET A 59 16.61 3.39 17.88
CA MET A 59 16.17 2.00 17.84
C MET A 59 15.53 1.56 19.17
N SER A 60 16.16 1.92 20.29
CA SER A 60 15.65 1.56 21.63
C SER A 60 14.31 2.25 21.92
N ALA A 61 14.14 3.51 21.50
CA ALA A 61 12.87 4.23 21.64
C ALA A 61 11.75 3.63 20.79
N VAL A 62 12.06 3.20 19.55
CA VAL A 62 11.11 2.50 18.68
C VAL A 62 10.71 1.16 19.28
N ASN A 63 11.68 0.32 19.67
CA ASN A 63 11.42 -0.99 20.25
C ASN A 63 10.63 -0.89 21.56
N GLN A 64 10.88 0.12 22.39
CA GLN A 64 10.09 0.34 23.61
C GLN A 64 8.59 0.53 23.29
N VAL A 65 8.25 1.33 22.27
CA VAL A 65 6.85 1.54 21.87
C VAL A 65 6.26 0.25 21.30
N VAL A 66 6.97 -0.43 20.39
CA VAL A 66 6.52 -1.68 19.77
C VAL A 66 6.25 -2.75 20.84
N ASP A 67 7.22 -2.98 21.74
CA ASP A 67 7.12 -3.99 22.79
C ASP A 67 5.99 -3.67 23.78
N GLU A 68 5.85 -2.41 24.20
CA GLU A 68 4.77 -2.00 25.10
C GLU A 68 3.40 -2.24 24.46
N TRP A 69 3.22 -1.83 23.20
CA TRP A 69 1.94 -1.93 22.49
C TRP A 69 1.56 -3.36 22.14
N LEU A 70 2.54 -4.23 21.86
CA LEU A 70 2.31 -5.66 21.73
C LEU A 70 1.90 -6.26 23.07
N ALA A 71 2.62 -5.94 24.16
CA ALA A 71 2.38 -6.51 25.49
C ALA A 71 1.02 -6.11 26.09
N ASN A 72 0.55 -4.89 25.84
CA ASN A 72 -0.72 -4.39 26.37
C ASN A 72 -1.90 -4.48 25.39
N GLY A 73 -1.69 -5.00 24.18
CA GLY A 73 -2.72 -5.19 23.15
C GLY A 73 -3.10 -3.93 22.35
N LYS A 74 -2.46 -2.78 22.61
CA LYS A 74 -2.69 -1.54 21.83
C LYS A 74 -2.35 -1.71 20.35
N MET A 75 -1.36 -2.53 20.00
CA MET A 75 -0.98 -2.75 18.60
C MET A 75 -2.17 -3.23 17.76
N ASN A 76 -2.85 -4.27 18.23
CA ASN A 76 -4.05 -4.80 17.56
C ASN A 76 -5.21 -3.80 17.60
N GLN A 77 -5.43 -3.15 18.75
CA GLN A 77 -6.49 -2.16 18.90
C GLN A 77 -6.33 -0.99 17.90
N TYR A 78 -5.10 -0.52 17.69
CA TYR A 78 -4.82 0.59 16.76
C TYR A 78 -4.84 0.11 15.31
N MET A 79 -4.39 -1.11 15.03
CA MET A 79 -4.56 -1.75 13.72
C MET A 79 -6.05 -1.84 13.33
N ASP A 80 -6.91 -2.30 14.24
CA ASP A 80 -8.36 -2.38 14.03
C ASP A 80 -8.97 -1.00 13.76
N TYR A 81 -8.56 0.01 14.54
CA TYR A 81 -9.00 1.39 14.34
C TYR A 81 -8.60 1.93 12.96
N TYR A 82 -7.34 1.81 12.56
CA TYR A 82 -6.89 2.31 11.26
C TYR A 82 -7.47 1.53 10.08
N THR A 83 -7.73 0.23 10.27
CA THR A 83 -8.49 -0.59 9.31
C THR A 83 -9.92 -0.06 9.15
N ALA A 84 -10.61 0.26 10.25
CA ALA A 84 -11.94 0.86 10.19
C ALA A 84 -11.91 2.26 9.54
N LEU A 85 -10.93 3.09 9.92
CA LEU A 85 -10.78 4.47 9.42
C LEU A 85 -10.54 4.52 7.90
N ALA A 86 -9.74 3.58 7.38
CA ALA A 86 -9.52 3.42 5.94
C ALA A 86 -10.80 3.01 5.20
N ASN A 87 -11.70 2.24 5.84
CA ASN A 87 -12.96 1.80 5.24
C ASN A 87 -14.08 2.87 5.28
N GLU A 88 -13.95 3.94 6.05
CA GLU A 88 -14.98 5.00 6.11
C GLU A 88 -15.27 5.61 4.73
N GLU A 89 -14.24 5.78 3.90
CA GLU A 89 -14.40 6.36 2.56
C GLU A 89 -15.21 5.44 1.62
N ASN A 90 -15.30 4.15 1.96
CA ASN A 90 -16.07 3.13 1.26
C ASN A 90 -17.46 2.89 1.90
N GLY A 91 -17.97 3.86 2.67
CA GLY A 91 -19.29 3.78 3.32
C GLY A 91 -19.29 2.98 4.63
N GLY A 92 -18.11 2.71 5.20
CA GLY A 92 -17.98 2.15 6.54
C GLY A 92 -18.52 3.07 7.64
N GLU A 93 -18.83 2.50 8.80
CA GLU A 93 -19.18 3.28 9.99
C GLU A 93 -18.00 4.15 10.43
N ALA A 94 -18.29 5.32 11.02
CA ALA A 94 -17.26 6.20 11.54
C ALA A 94 -16.41 5.46 12.59
N ALA A 95 -15.10 5.40 12.35
CA ALA A 95 -14.13 4.79 13.23
C ALA A 95 -14.01 5.63 14.51
N VAL A 96 -14.11 4.95 15.65
CA VAL A 96 -13.95 5.58 16.96
C VAL A 96 -12.52 5.36 17.44
N ALA A 97 -11.78 6.45 17.60
CA ALA A 97 -10.41 6.41 18.09
C ALA A 97 -10.38 5.80 19.51
N PRO A 98 -9.55 4.78 19.77
CA PRO A 98 -9.42 4.21 21.10
C PRO A 98 -8.76 5.18 22.08
N ASP A 99 -9.05 5.00 23.37
CA ASP A 99 -8.46 5.80 24.44
C ASP A 99 -6.92 5.73 24.38
N GLY A 100 -6.29 6.91 24.51
CA GLY A 100 -4.84 7.05 24.51
C GLY A 100 -4.19 7.10 23.12
N LEU A 101 -4.92 6.81 22.04
CA LEU A 101 -4.40 7.04 20.68
C LEU A 101 -4.31 8.54 20.40
N GLN A 102 -3.10 9.02 20.10
CA GLN A 102 -2.89 10.41 19.71
C GLN A 102 -3.26 10.57 18.23
N THR A 103 -4.43 11.17 18.00
CA THR A 103 -4.93 11.46 16.64
C THR A 103 -4.63 12.89 16.19
N SER A 104 -4.11 13.73 17.10
CA SER A 104 -3.62 15.07 16.81
C SER A 104 -2.11 15.06 16.59
N TRP A 105 -1.69 15.38 15.36
CA TRP A 105 -0.29 15.40 14.90
C TRP A 105 0.51 16.65 15.33
N ASP A 106 0.07 17.33 16.40
CA ASP A 106 0.73 18.51 16.95
C ASP A 106 1.55 18.12 18.18
N PHE A 107 2.80 17.75 17.94
CA PHE A 107 3.77 17.40 18.98
C PHE A 107 4.45 18.65 19.59
N GLY A 108 3.85 19.83 19.43
CA GLY A 108 4.35 21.11 19.93
C GLY A 108 5.50 21.70 19.10
N SER A 109 6.09 22.78 19.61
CA SER A 109 7.22 23.47 18.99
C SER A 109 8.53 23.06 19.65
N THR A 110 9.20 22.06 19.08
CA THR A 110 10.61 21.71 19.37
C THR A 110 11.44 21.85 18.10
N SER A 111 12.73 22.18 18.26
CA SER A 111 13.69 22.19 17.15
C SER A 111 14.23 20.79 16.83
N GLU A 112 14.03 19.82 17.72
CA GLU A 112 14.49 18.44 17.53
C GLU A 112 13.41 17.61 16.83
N VAL A 113 13.78 16.98 15.72
CA VAL A 113 12.86 16.23 14.86
C VAL A 113 13.30 14.78 14.71
N VAL A 114 12.31 13.89 14.58
CA VAL A 114 12.49 12.58 13.96
C VAL A 114 11.81 12.64 12.60
N THR A 115 12.58 12.43 11.54
CA THR A 115 12.05 12.36 10.17
C THR A 115 11.55 10.94 9.88
N MET A 116 10.30 10.79 9.51
CA MET A 116 9.73 9.53 9.04
C MET A 116 9.55 9.61 7.52
N TYR A 117 10.26 8.75 6.79
CA TYR A 117 10.00 8.51 5.37
C TYR A 117 8.96 7.40 5.22
N THR A 118 7.96 7.62 4.37
CA THR A 118 6.84 6.70 4.15
C THR A 118 6.35 6.77 2.70
N GLU A 119 5.47 5.87 2.28
CA GLU A 119 4.70 5.96 1.03
C GLU A 119 3.23 5.75 1.36
N SER A 120 2.41 6.79 1.25
CA SER A 120 1.05 6.82 1.83
C SER A 120 -0.02 6.03 1.04
N GLY A 121 0.37 4.94 0.39
CA GLY A 121 -0.47 4.08 -0.46
C GLY A 121 -0.87 2.74 0.16
N PHE A 122 -0.61 2.52 1.45
CA PHE A 122 -0.59 1.18 2.07
C PHE A 122 -1.42 1.12 3.37
N ALA A 123 -2.71 1.45 3.25
CA ALA A 123 -3.63 1.31 4.37
C ALA A 123 -3.65 -0.13 4.91
N PRO A 124 -3.75 -0.34 6.25
CA PRO A 124 -3.96 0.66 7.30
C PRO A 124 -2.66 1.18 7.94
N TYR A 125 -1.50 0.78 7.42
CA TYR A 125 -0.18 1.11 7.97
C TYR A 125 0.12 2.59 7.77
N GLU A 126 -0.06 3.08 6.55
CA GLU A 126 0.08 4.48 6.17
C GLU A 126 -0.85 4.80 5.00
N PHE A 127 -1.63 5.86 5.15
CA PHE A 127 -2.54 6.32 4.11
C PHE A 127 -2.93 7.78 4.33
N VAL A 128 -3.42 8.42 3.27
CA VAL A 128 -3.93 9.79 3.37
C VAL A 128 -5.36 9.79 3.92
N LYS A 129 -5.60 10.58 4.97
CA LYS A 129 -6.95 10.93 5.44
C LYS A 129 -7.07 12.45 5.50
N GLY A 130 -7.94 13.01 4.66
CA GLY A 130 -8.03 14.46 4.50
C GLY A 130 -6.73 15.04 3.94
N THR A 131 -6.01 15.83 4.75
CA THR A 131 -4.72 16.44 4.36
C THR A 131 -3.50 15.83 5.06
N SER A 132 -3.71 14.79 5.86
CA SER A 132 -2.67 14.19 6.71
C SER A 132 -2.39 12.76 6.28
N VAL A 133 -1.13 12.34 6.40
CA VAL A 133 -0.78 10.92 6.40
C VAL A 133 -1.05 10.38 7.80
N VAL A 134 -1.83 9.31 7.88
CA VAL A 134 -2.27 8.64 9.10
C VAL A 134 -2.04 7.14 8.96
N GLY A 135 -2.15 6.38 10.05
CA GLY A 135 -2.03 4.93 10.03
C GLY A 135 -1.23 4.40 11.21
N LEU A 136 -1.11 3.07 11.29
CA LEU A 136 -0.40 2.41 12.39
C LEU A 136 1.08 2.83 12.47
N ASP A 137 1.77 2.91 11.33
CA ASP A 137 3.19 3.27 11.27
C ASP A 137 3.41 4.69 11.78
N VAL A 138 2.52 5.61 11.38
CA VAL A 138 2.55 7.00 11.85
C VAL A 138 2.21 7.09 13.33
N ALA A 139 1.30 6.25 13.85
CA ALA A 139 0.96 6.20 15.27
C ALA A 139 2.13 5.73 16.13
N ILE A 140 2.83 4.67 15.72
CA ILE A 140 4.04 4.17 16.40
C ILE A 140 5.05 5.32 16.50
N MET A 141 5.37 5.95 15.37
CA MET A 141 6.39 7.00 15.33
C MET A 141 5.97 8.29 16.04
N SER A 142 4.67 8.56 16.12
CA SER A 142 4.12 9.65 16.92
C SER A 142 4.36 9.42 18.41
N GLN A 143 4.16 8.19 18.89
CA GLN A 143 4.44 7.84 20.28
C GLN A 143 5.95 7.88 20.58
N VAL A 144 6.79 7.47 19.64
CA VAL A 144 8.26 7.59 19.76
C VAL A 144 8.67 9.07 19.89
N ALA A 145 8.11 9.94 19.04
CA ALA A 145 8.38 11.38 19.09
C ALA A 145 7.96 11.97 20.45
N LEU A 146 6.77 11.62 20.96
CA LEU A 146 6.31 12.02 22.29
C LEU A 146 7.24 11.56 23.41
N ASN A 147 7.61 10.27 23.41
CA ASN A 147 8.48 9.69 24.44
C ASN A 147 9.89 10.30 24.45
N THR A 148 10.33 10.83 23.31
CA THR A 148 11.65 11.44 23.13
C THR A 148 11.63 12.98 23.20
N GLY A 149 10.46 13.60 23.38
CA GLY A 149 10.33 15.06 23.39
C GLY A 149 10.61 15.73 22.04
N LYS A 150 10.45 14.98 20.94
CA LYS A 150 10.73 15.42 19.57
C LYS A 150 9.43 15.65 18.80
N LYS A 151 9.55 16.35 17.67
CA LYS A 151 8.48 16.44 16.67
C LYS A 151 8.64 15.35 15.62
N LEU A 152 7.54 14.72 15.23
CA LEU A 152 7.52 13.86 14.04
C LEU A 152 7.36 14.72 12.77
N GLU A 153 8.29 14.57 11.83
CA GLU A 153 8.17 15.12 10.47
C GLU A 153 7.97 13.98 9.49
N VAL A 154 6.76 13.87 8.93
CA VAL A 154 6.43 12.83 7.94
C VAL A 154 6.76 13.34 6.53
N LYS A 155 7.53 12.56 5.79
CA LYS A 155 7.90 12.78 4.39
C LYS A 155 7.37 11.64 3.53
N ASP A 156 6.35 11.95 2.76
CA ASP A 156 5.77 11.04 1.78
C ASP A 156 6.64 11.00 0.51
N VAL A 157 7.18 9.82 0.20
CA VAL A 157 8.16 9.57 -0.86
C VAL A 157 7.82 8.27 -1.58
N MET A 158 8.56 7.93 -2.63
CA MET A 158 8.40 6.62 -3.29
C MET A 158 8.97 5.50 -2.41
N PHE A 159 8.33 4.34 -2.38
CA PHE A 159 8.74 3.22 -1.53
C PHE A 159 10.21 2.81 -1.77
N ASP A 160 10.64 2.72 -3.03
CA ASP A 160 11.98 2.29 -3.42
C ASP A 160 13.12 3.15 -2.87
N VAL A 161 12.85 4.42 -2.52
CA VAL A 161 13.86 5.34 -2.02
C VAL A 161 13.90 5.45 -0.49
N ILE A 162 12.95 4.84 0.24
CA ILE A 162 12.84 5.00 1.70
C ILE A 162 14.11 4.58 2.41
N ALA A 163 14.59 3.34 2.21
CA ALA A 163 15.78 2.83 2.90
C ALA A 163 17.03 3.68 2.61
N THR A 164 17.18 4.15 1.36
CA THR A 164 18.27 5.04 0.96
C THR A 164 18.18 6.40 1.67
N ASN A 165 16.99 6.99 1.74
CA ASN A 165 16.77 8.28 2.40
C ASN A 165 17.04 8.20 3.91
N VAL A 166 16.67 7.08 4.55
CA VAL A 166 17.00 6.81 5.95
C VAL A 166 18.50 6.76 6.16
N ALA A 167 19.22 5.97 5.35
CA ALA A 167 20.67 5.82 5.50
C ALA A 167 21.47 7.11 5.23
N GLN A 168 20.94 8.02 4.41
CA GLN A 168 21.60 9.28 4.06
C GLN A 168 21.19 10.46 4.96
N ALA A 169 20.23 10.26 5.87
CA ALA A 169 19.76 11.33 6.74
C ALA A 169 20.87 11.79 7.71
N SER A 170 20.99 13.11 7.91
CA SER A 170 21.97 13.70 8.82
C SER A 170 21.52 13.77 10.28
N GLY A 171 20.31 13.29 10.60
CA GLY A 171 19.71 13.31 11.93
C GLY A 171 18.85 12.08 12.16
N ASP A 172 18.02 12.10 13.20
CA ASP A 172 17.12 10.97 13.49
C ASP A 172 16.13 10.78 12.35
N ALA A 173 16.26 9.64 11.67
CA ALA A 173 15.38 9.25 10.58
C ALA A 173 15.00 7.77 10.65
N VAL A 174 13.76 7.52 10.27
CA VAL A 174 13.17 6.19 10.13
C VAL A 174 12.47 6.02 8.79
N GLY A 175 12.34 4.78 8.35
CA GLY A 175 11.45 4.36 7.28
C GLY A 175 10.33 3.55 7.90
N ALA A 176 9.10 3.96 7.69
CA ALA A 176 7.92 3.29 8.22
C ALA A 176 6.88 3.28 7.10
N ALA A 177 6.75 2.12 6.46
CA ALA A 177 5.90 1.91 5.30
C ALA A 177 5.53 0.41 5.13
N GLY A 178 5.18 -0.29 6.21
CA GLY A 178 4.97 -1.75 6.16
C GLY A 178 6.19 -2.51 5.62
N ILE A 179 7.40 -2.12 6.03
CA ILE A 179 8.63 -2.57 5.38
C ILE A 179 9.00 -3.99 5.83
N THR A 180 8.91 -4.96 4.92
CA THR A 180 9.45 -6.31 5.12
C THR A 180 10.90 -6.28 5.59
N ILE A 181 11.19 -6.95 6.69
CA ILE A 181 12.53 -7.19 7.20
C ILE A 181 13.19 -8.26 6.32
N ASN A 182 14.25 -7.89 5.59
CA ASN A 182 15.03 -8.84 4.80
C ASN A 182 16.52 -8.50 4.83
N ASP A 183 17.35 -9.46 4.41
CA ASP A 183 18.80 -9.33 4.54
C ASP A 183 19.41 -8.27 3.61
N GLU A 184 18.81 -8.03 2.45
CA GLU A 184 19.22 -6.96 1.54
C GLU A 184 19.03 -5.58 2.20
N ARG A 185 17.86 -5.33 2.78
CA ARG A 185 17.55 -4.07 3.47
C ARG A 185 18.38 -3.89 4.74
N LYS A 186 18.65 -4.98 5.49
CA LYS A 186 19.54 -4.97 6.67
C LYS A 186 20.98 -4.55 6.35
N GLN A 187 21.41 -4.61 5.09
CA GLN A 187 22.73 -4.08 4.72
C GLN A 187 22.77 -2.55 4.85
N VAL A 188 21.64 -1.88 4.61
CA VAL A 188 21.54 -0.43 4.47
C VAL A 188 20.96 0.25 5.72
N VAL A 189 20.02 -0.41 6.40
CA VAL A 189 19.34 0.07 7.61
C VAL A 189 19.38 -0.98 8.72
N ASP A 190 19.10 -0.59 9.95
CA ASP A 190 18.75 -1.53 11.03
C ASP A 190 17.22 -1.59 11.16
N PHE A 191 16.67 -2.67 11.71
CA PHE A 191 15.22 -2.82 11.90
C PHE A 191 14.83 -2.91 13.37
N SER A 192 13.68 -2.35 13.71
CA SER A 192 12.99 -2.58 14.97
C SER A 192 12.62 -4.04 15.17
N HIS A 193 12.08 -4.36 16.35
CA HIS A 193 11.29 -5.56 16.54
C HIS A 193 10.09 -5.59 15.57
N VAL A 194 9.63 -6.80 15.27
CA VAL A 194 8.46 -7.04 14.42
C VAL A 194 7.23 -6.45 15.10
N TYR A 195 6.50 -5.58 14.40
CA TYR A 195 5.26 -4.99 14.92
C TYR A 195 4.01 -5.53 14.21
N SER A 196 4.18 -6.11 13.02
CA SER A 196 3.11 -6.71 12.23
C SER A 196 3.72 -7.74 11.27
N SER A 197 2.91 -8.67 10.81
CA SER A 197 3.30 -9.67 9.83
C SER A 197 2.21 -9.83 8.78
N SER A 198 2.60 -10.10 7.54
CA SER A 198 1.72 -10.16 6.37
C SER A 198 1.98 -11.42 5.56
N THR A 199 1.00 -11.82 4.76
CA THR A 199 1.20 -12.79 3.68
C THR A 199 0.91 -12.10 2.37
N LEU A 200 1.73 -12.37 1.35
CA LEU A 200 1.46 -11.87 0.02
C LEU A 200 0.25 -12.58 -0.61
N VAL A 201 -0.55 -11.81 -1.32
CA VAL A 201 -1.71 -12.26 -2.08
C VAL A 201 -1.54 -11.96 -3.55
N VAL A 202 -2.18 -12.77 -4.37
CA VAL A 202 -2.39 -12.48 -5.78
C VAL A 202 -3.77 -11.85 -5.93
N VAL A 203 -3.81 -10.59 -6.33
CA VAL A 203 -5.04 -9.90 -6.71
C VAL A 203 -5.29 -10.13 -8.19
N SER A 204 -6.41 -10.74 -8.54
CA SER A 204 -6.75 -11.05 -9.93
C SER A 204 -8.26 -11.12 -10.14
N LYS A 205 -8.70 -11.09 -11.40
CA LYS A 205 -10.11 -11.31 -11.73
C LYS A 205 -10.54 -12.74 -11.37
N ASP A 206 -11.68 -12.85 -10.71
CA ASP A 206 -12.31 -14.10 -10.27
C ASP A 206 -11.41 -14.99 -9.37
N GLY A 207 -10.33 -14.43 -8.80
CA GLY A 207 -9.38 -15.19 -7.96
C GLY A 207 -8.70 -16.35 -8.71
N GLN A 208 -8.45 -16.17 -10.00
CA GLN A 208 -8.00 -17.25 -10.90
C GLN A 208 -6.58 -17.78 -10.60
N PHE A 209 -5.77 -17.05 -9.84
CA PHE A 209 -4.39 -17.41 -9.49
C PHE A 209 -4.25 -17.58 -7.97
N LYS A 210 -3.53 -18.61 -7.52
CA LYS A 210 -3.42 -18.97 -6.10
C LYS A 210 -1.98 -19.06 -5.60
N SER A 211 -1.02 -18.87 -6.48
CA SER A 211 0.41 -19.02 -6.22
C SER A 211 1.20 -18.15 -7.18
N VAL A 212 2.46 -17.85 -6.85
CA VAL A 212 3.38 -17.19 -7.78
C VAL A 212 3.61 -18.06 -9.01
N LYS A 213 3.63 -19.40 -8.84
CA LYS A 213 3.72 -20.34 -9.96
C LYS A 213 2.63 -20.15 -11.02
N ASP A 214 1.39 -19.85 -10.61
CA ASP A 214 0.27 -19.63 -11.54
C ASP A 214 0.45 -18.37 -12.41
N LEU A 215 1.40 -17.50 -12.07
CA LEU A 215 1.73 -16.28 -12.81
C LEU A 215 2.68 -16.51 -13.98
N ALA A 216 3.10 -17.76 -14.26
CA ALA A 216 3.90 -18.09 -15.43
C ALA A 216 3.22 -17.62 -16.73
N GLY A 217 3.98 -16.89 -17.55
CA GLY A 217 3.48 -16.29 -18.79
C GLY A 217 2.46 -15.14 -18.62
N LYS A 218 2.19 -14.69 -17.38
CA LYS A 218 1.24 -13.61 -17.08
C LYS A 218 1.92 -12.26 -16.94
N SER A 219 1.16 -11.20 -17.12
CA SER A 219 1.56 -9.83 -16.81
C SER A 219 1.21 -9.49 -15.36
N VAL A 220 2.21 -9.19 -14.55
CA VAL A 220 2.08 -9.02 -13.09
C VAL A 220 2.50 -7.61 -12.71
N GLY A 221 1.61 -6.89 -12.03
CA GLY A 221 1.89 -5.60 -11.41
C GLY A 221 2.45 -5.76 -10.00
N VAL A 222 3.44 -4.94 -9.68
CA VAL A 222 4.06 -4.85 -8.34
C VAL A 222 4.40 -3.39 -8.05
N GLN A 223 4.49 -3.03 -6.78
CA GLN A 223 5.09 -1.75 -6.41
C GLN A 223 6.62 -1.89 -6.41
N GLU A 224 7.32 -0.95 -7.03
CA GLU A 224 8.77 -1.00 -7.19
C GLU A 224 9.48 -1.07 -5.83
N GLY A 225 10.39 -2.03 -5.69
CA GLY A 225 11.20 -2.22 -4.48
C GLY A 225 10.52 -2.97 -3.33
N THR A 226 9.24 -3.32 -3.44
CA THR A 226 8.55 -4.16 -2.44
C THR A 226 9.03 -5.60 -2.51
N SER A 227 8.73 -6.41 -1.49
CA SER A 227 9.03 -7.83 -1.52
C SER A 227 8.36 -8.52 -2.72
N GLY A 228 7.09 -8.20 -3.00
CA GLY A 228 6.37 -8.70 -4.18
C GLY A 228 7.15 -8.49 -5.48
N ASP A 229 7.77 -7.33 -5.68
CA ASP A 229 8.63 -7.05 -6.83
C ASP A 229 9.88 -7.94 -6.85
N LEU A 230 10.63 -7.98 -5.75
CA LEU A 230 11.84 -8.81 -5.64
C LEU A 230 11.54 -10.29 -5.95
N ILE A 231 10.41 -10.79 -5.44
CA ILE A 231 9.96 -12.16 -5.63
C ILE A 231 9.63 -12.45 -7.08
N ILE A 232 8.71 -11.70 -7.69
CA ILE A 232 8.27 -12.01 -9.06
C ILE A 232 9.38 -11.74 -10.07
N SER A 233 10.23 -10.73 -9.82
CA SER A 233 11.37 -10.40 -10.67
C SER A 233 12.45 -11.48 -10.65
N ALA A 234 12.66 -12.17 -9.53
CA ALA A 234 13.53 -13.35 -9.45
C ALA A 234 12.84 -14.62 -9.99
N ALA A 235 11.57 -14.83 -9.65
CA ALA A 235 10.79 -16.00 -10.01
C ALA A 235 10.62 -16.16 -11.54
N LYS A 236 10.56 -15.07 -12.31
CA LYS A 236 10.51 -15.14 -13.78
C LYS A 236 11.80 -15.64 -14.43
N GLY A 237 12.92 -15.65 -13.69
CA GLY A 237 14.25 -16.04 -14.14
C GLY A 237 14.78 -17.27 -13.43
N ALA A 238 15.80 -17.10 -12.58
CA ALA A 238 16.45 -18.19 -11.86
C ALA A 238 15.53 -18.90 -10.84
N GLY A 239 14.48 -18.20 -10.39
CA GLY A 239 13.67 -18.59 -9.25
C GLY A 239 13.95 -17.69 -8.05
N TYR A 240 12.95 -17.49 -7.20
CA TYR A 240 13.13 -16.90 -5.89
C TYR A 240 13.27 -18.01 -4.85
N VAL A 241 14.22 -17.90 -3.93
CA VAL A 241 14.47 -18.92 -2.90
C VAL A 241 13.94 -18.43 -1.56
N TYR A 242 13.09 -19.24 -0.94
CA TYR A 242 12.69 -19.09 0.46
C TYR A 242 13.30 -20.21 1.29
N GLU A 243 13.68 -19.89 2.52
CA GLU A 243 14.06 -20.88 3.52
C GLU A 243 12.86 -21.08 4.46
N ASN A 244 12.42 -22.33 4.61
CA ASN A 244 11.41 -22.71 5.59
C ASN A 244 11.98 -22.66 7.01
N GLU A 245 11.10 -22.67 8.02
CA GLU A 245 11.52 -22.71 9.43
C GLU A 245 12.41 -23.92 9.79
N ASP A 246 12.30 -25.02 9.04
CA ASP A 246 13.13 -26.22 9.22
C ASP A 246 14.48 -26.16 8.47
N GLY A 247 14.79 -25.03 7.84
CA GLY A 247 16.00 -24.80 7.05
C GLY A 247 15.96 -25.38 5.64
N SER A 248 14.83 -25.94 5.19
CA SER A 248 14.68 -26.41 3.82
C SER A 248 14.39 -25.27 2.85
N GLU A 249 15.04 -25.28 1.68
CA GLU A 249 14.83 -24.27 0.65
C GLU A 249 13.69 -24.63 -0.31
N VAL A 250 12.83 -23.66 -0.60
CA VAL A 250 11.78 -23.73 -1.63
C VAL A 250 12.13 -22.75 -2.73
N VAL A 251 12.17 -23.24 -3.97
CA VAL A 251 12.39 -22.40 -5.15
C VAL A 251 11.05 -22.13 -5.84
N VAL A 252 10.64 -20.87 -5.85
CA VAL A 252 9.43 -20.37 -6.49
C VAL A 252 9.77 -19.86 -7.90
N LYS A 253 9.00 -20.28 -8.91
CA LYS A 253 9.22 -19.90 -10.32
C LYS A 253 7.92 -19.49 -11.01
N ALA A 254 8.01 -18.48 -11.87
CA ALA A 254 6.94 -17.96 -12.71
C ALA A 254 7.49 -17.68 -14.13
N GLU A 255 7.98 -18.73 -14.79
CA GLU A 255 8.69 -18.61 -16.07
C GLU A 255 7.87 -17.86 -17.13
N GLY A 256 8.51 -16.91 -17.82
CA GLY A 256 7.85 -16.10 -18.85
C GLY A 256 6.89 -15.02 -18.33
N ALA A 257 6.77 -14.84 -17.00
CA ALA A 257 6.01 -13.71 -16.46
C ALA A 257 6.61 -12.37 -16.90
N THR A 258 5.75 -11.42 -17.26
CA THR A 258 6.12 -10.02 -17.53
C THR A 258 5.82 -9.18 -16.31
N VAL A 259 6.86 -8.61 -15.71
CA VAL A 259 6.73 -7.80 -14.49
C VAL A 259 6.62 -6.33 -14.88
N LYS A 260 5.59 -5.65 -14.35
CA LYS A 260 5.40 -4.21 -14.48
C LYS A 260 5.45 -3.57 -13.10
N GLN A 261 6.51 -2.79 -12.88
CA GLN A 261 6.70 -2.02 -11.66
C GLN A 261 5.87 -0.73 -11.72
N TYR A 262 5.26 -0.39 -10.60
CA TYR A 262 4.52 0.85 -10.38
C TYR A 262 5.09 1.57 -9.17
N LYS A 263 4.99 2.90 -9.17
CA LYS A 263 5.35 3.69 -7.99
C LYS A 263 4.33 3.55 -6.86
N GLN A 264 3.08 3.22 -7.17
CA GLN A 264 2.00 3.02 -6.21
C GLN A 264 1.10 1.87 -6.65
N TYR A 265 0.63 1.05 -5.70
CA TYR A 265 -0.29 -0.04 -6.01
C TYR A 265 -1.62 0.42 -6.61
N ALA A 266 -2.09 1.64 -6.30
CA ALA A 266 -3.30 2.21 -6.91
C ALA A 266 -3.20 2.26 -8.45
N LEU A 267 -2.01 2.53 -9.00
CA LEU A 267 -1.77 2.52 -10.45
C LEU A 267 -1.78 1.10 -11.01
N ALA A 268 -1.24 0.12 -10.26
CA ALA A 268 -1.34 -1.28 -10.62
C ALA A 268 -2.79 -1.75 -10.65
N LEU A 269 -3.60 -1.36 -9.66
CA LEU A 269 -5.03 -1.68 -9.60
C LEU A 269 -5.80 -1.08 -10.78
N GLN A 270 -5.50 0.16 -11.17
CA GLN A 270 -6.10 0.77 -12.37
C GLN A 270 -5.77 -0.04 -13.63
N ASP A 271 -4.53 -0.51 -13.77
CA ASP A 271 -4.13 -1.33 -14.91
C ASP A 271 -4.78 -2.71 -14.90
N LEU A 272 -4.92 -3.33 -13.72
CA LEU A 272 -5.63 -4.60 -13.55
C LEU A 272 -7.10 -4.45 -13.94
N LYS A 273 -7.79 -3.41 -13.46
CA LYS A 273 -9.18 -3.10 -13.81
C LYS A 273 -9.37 -2.89 -15.33
N ASN A 274 -8.36 -2.33 -15.99
CA ASN A 274 -8.38 -2.09 -17.44
C ASN A 274 -7.90 -3.29 -18.27
N GLY A 275 -7.60 -4.44 -17.65
CA GLY A 275 -7.08 -5.62 -18.34
C GLY A 275 -5.69 -5.41 -18.96
N ARG A 276 -4.92 -4.42 -18.49
CA ARG A 276 -3.55 -4.16 -18.93
C ARG A 276 -2.52 -5.05 -18.24
N ILE A 277 -2.87 -5.59 -17.08
CA ILE A 277 -2.14 -6.64 -16.37
C ILE A 277 -3.11 -7.75 -15.94
N ASP A 278 -2.61 -8.96 -15.75
CA ASP A 278 -3.40 -10.13 -15.34
C ASP A 278 -3.57 -10.24 -13.82
N ALA A 279 -2.58 -9.76 -13.06
CA ALA A 279 -2.55 -9.88 -11.61
C ALA A 279 -1.71 -8.78 -10.94
N ILE A 280 -1.90 -8.60 -9.63
CA ILE A 280 -1.01 -7.83 -8.75
C ILE A 280 -0.52 -8.75 -7.66
N LEU A 281 0.77 -8.69 -7.33
CA LEU A 281 1.35 -9.36 -6.16
C LEU A 281 1.63 -8.30 -5.09
N MET A 282 0.96 -8.39 -3.95
CA MET A 282 1.01 -7.39 -2.87
C MET A 282 0.56 -7.98 -1.53
N ASP A 283 0.68 -7.23 -0.45
CA ASP A 283 0.28 -7.66 0.89
C ASP A 283 -1.22 -7.78 1.10
N LYS A 284 -1.62 -8.80 1.88
CA LYS A 284 -3.01 -9.19 2.06
C LYS A 284 -3.91 -8.05 2.54
N LEU A 285 -3.57 -7.43 3.68
CA LEU A 285 -4.47 -6.48 4.32
C LEU A 285 -4.64 -5.19 3.48
N PRO A 286 -3.56 -4.60 2.93
CA PRO A 286 -3.69 -3.51 1.97
C PRO A 286 -4.46 -3.89 0.71
N ALA A 287 -4.28 -5.11 0.18
CA ALA A 287 -5.08 -5.59 -0.95
C ALA A 287 -6.57 -5.64 -0.62
N GLU A 288 -6.93 -6.23 0.52
CA GLU A 288 -8.32 -6.34 0.97
C GLU A 288 -8.99 -4.98 1.16
N LEU A 289 -8.25 -3.98 1.65
CA LEU A 289 -8.75 -2.61 1.80
C LEU A 289 -8.88 -1.90 0.46
N MET A 290 -7.93 -2.08 -0.45
CA MET A 290 -7.93 -1.45 -1.77
C MET A 290 -9.04 -1.98 -2.70
N LEU A 291 -9.53 -3.18 -2.43
CA LEU A 291 -10.61 -3.82 -3.20
C LEU A 291 -12.02 -3.46 -2.73
N LYS A 292 -12.15 -2.79 -1.58
CA LYS A 292 -13.43 -2.28 -1.06
C LYS A 292 -13.74 -0.91 -1.65
#